data_AF-A0A962PJ98-F1
#
_entry.id   AF-A0A962PJ98-F1
#
_cell.length_a   1.000
_cell.length_b   1.000
_cell.length_c   1.000
_cell.angle_alpha   90.00
_cell.angle_beta   90.00
_cell.angle_gamma   90.00
#
_symmetry.space_group_name_H-M   'P 1'
#
loop_
_entity.id
_entity.type
_entity.pdbx_description
1 polymer ?
#
loop_
_entity_poly.entity_id
_entity_poly.type
_entity_poly.pdbx_seq_one_letter_code
_entity_poly.pdbx_strand_id
1 'polypeptide(L)'
;MTQREDLRLGLSETFTFDDLDRLTSAQVAGNTALSYGFDVVGNITHKSDTGNPFLYTTSAVHAVTQITAGQTTQNLSYDNNGNLAN
;
A
#
# COMPACT_ATOMS: atom_id res chain seq x y z
N MET A 1 0.86 4.16 -18.25
CA MET A 1 0.14 5.46 -18.26
C MET A 1 0.55 6.21 -17.01
N THR A 2 1.12 7.42 -17.11
CA THR A 2 1.64 8.18 -15.96
C THR A 2 0.78 9.38 -15.57
N GLN A 3 -0.26 9.70 -16.36
CA GLN A 3 -1.24 10.75 -16.05
C GLN A 3 -2.65 10.38 -16.55
N ARG A 4 -3.69 10.89 -15.87
CA ARG A 4 -5.10 10.79 -16.26
C ARG A 4 -5.80 12.13 -16.04
N GLU A 5 -6.63 12.55 -16.99
CA GLU A 5 -7.51 13.71 -16.85
C GLU A 5 -8.96 13.24 -16.65
N ASP A 6 -9.54 13.55 -15.50
CA ASP A 6 -11.00 13.42 -15.26
C ASP A 6 -11.69 14.71 -15.71
N LEU A 7 -12.12 14.73 -16.98
CA LEU A 7 -12.81 15.88 -17.58
C LEU A 7 -14.17 16.18 -16.96
N ARG A 8 -14.79 15.22 -16.25
CA ARG A 8 -16.09 15.42 -15.58
C ARG A 8 -15.90 16.23 -14.30
N LEU A 9 -14.79 16.03 -13.60
CA LEU A 9 -14.47 16.75 -12.36
C LEU A 9 -13.43 17.87 -12.54
N GLY A 10 -12.79 17.96 -13.70
CA GLY A 10 -11.69 18.89 -13.95
C GLY A 10 -10.45 18.58 -13.11
N LEU A 11 -10.17 17.29 -12.86
CA LEU A 11 -9.03 16.85 -12.05
C LEU A 11 -7.97 16.18 -12.92
N SER A 12 -6.71 16.49 -12.64
CA SER A 12 -5.56 15.79 -13.20
C SER A 12 -4.96 14.85 -12.16
N GLU A 13 -4.57 13.66 -12.58
CA GLU A 13 -3.98 12.64 -11.73
C GLU A 13 -2.64 12.20 -12.29
N THR A 14 -1.65 12.03 -11.42
CA THR A 14 -0.29 11.60 -11.80
C THR A 14 0.09 10.33 -11.06
N PHE A 15 0.83 9.46 -11.75
CA PHE A 15 1.20 8.13 -11.28
C PHE A 15 2.67 7.83 -11.58
N THR A 16 3.35 7.20 -10.63
CA THR A 16 4.69 6.63 -10.85
C THR A 16 4.67 5.14 -10.57
N PHE A 17 5.59 4.41 -11.21
CA PHE A 17 5.68 2.95 -11.12
C PHE A 17 7.12 2.54 -10.87
N ASP A 18 7.31 1.34 -10.32
CA ASP A 18 8.61 0.66 -10.34
C ASP A 18 8.80 -0.17 -11.62
N ASP A 19 9.95 -0.82 -11.76
CA ASP A 19 10.32 -1.61 -12.94
C ASP A 19 9.45 -2.87 -13.16
N LEU A 20 8.59 -3.21 -12.18
CA LEU A 20 7.62 -4.30 -12.27
C LEU A 20 6.21 -3.79 -12.57
N ASP A 21 6.08 -2.54 -13.04
CA ASP A 21 4.81 -1.85 -13.33
C ASP A 21 3.89 -1.71 -12.12
N ARG A 22 4.44 -1.70 -10.89
CA ARG A 22 3.65 -1.53 -9.66
C ARG A 22 3.61 -0.06 -9.26
N LEU A 23 2.43 0.42 -8.89
CA LEU A 23 2.18 1.83 -8.53
C LEU A 23 2.98 2.24 -7.28
N THR A 24 3.91 3.17 -7.40
CA THR A 24 4.73 3.69 -6.29
C THR A 24 4.28 5.06 -5.78
N SER A 25 3.54 5.82 -6.59
CA SER A 25 2.94 7.09 -6.17
C SER A 25 1.67 7.37 -6.95
N ALA A 26 0.64 7.90 -6.29
CA ALA A 26 -0.55 8.46 -6.91
C ALA A 26 -0.88 9.83 -6.32
N GLN A 27 -1.16 10.81 -7.18
CA GLN A 27 -1.55 12.16 -6.77
C GLN A 27 -2.75 12.63 -7.58
N VAL A 28 -3.73 13.23 -6.90
CA VAL A 28 -4.92 13.83 -7.53
C VAL A 28 -4.87 15.35 -7.32
N ALA A 29 -4.97 16.12 -8.39
CA ALA A 29 -5.10 17.58 -8.40
C ALA A 29 -4.11 18.33 -7.50
N GLY A 30 -2.84 17.89 -7.47
CA GLY A 30 -1.78 18.52 -6.68
C GLY A 30 -1.87 18.29 -5.16
N ASN A 31 -2.81 17.46 -4.69
CA ASN A 31 -2.87 17.05 -3.29
C ASN A 31 -1.60 16.30 -2.86
N THR A 32 -1.43 16.08 -1.55
CA THR A 32 -0.37 15.20 -1.05
C THR A 32 -0.46 13.84 -1.74
N ALA A 33 0.65 13.41 -2.33
CA ALA A 33 0.73 12.13 -3.01
C ALA A 33 0.62 10.98 -2.01
N LEU A 34 -0.08 9.92 -2.39
CA LEU A 34 0.00 8.63 -1.72
C LEU A 34 1.22 7.89 -2.24
N SER A 35 2.09 7.43 -1.33
CA SER A 35 3.27 6.64 -1.68
C SER A 35 3.11 5.20 -1.26
N TYR A 36 3.67 4.30 -2.07
CA TYR A 36 3.62 2.86 -1.88
C TYR A 36 5.00 2.25 -2.08
N GLY A 37 5.29 1.20 -1.33
CA GLY A 37 6.49 0.40 -1.55
C GLY A 37 6.18 -1.06 -1.42
N PHE A 38 7.01 -1.84 -2.11
CA PHE A 38 6.83 -3.27 -2.22
C PHE A 38 8.16 -3.99 -2.05
N ASP A 39 8.12 -5.20 -1.52
CA ASP A 39 9.26 -6.11 -1.61
C ASP A 39 9.31 -6.81 -2.98
N VAL A 40 10.29 -7.69 -3.16
CA VAL A 40 10.52 -8.40 -4.44
C VAL A 40 9.41 -9.40 -4.80
N VAL A 41 8.63 -9.87 -3.82
CA VAL A 41 7.50 -10.80 -4.06
C VAL A 41 6.15 -10.08 -4.14
N GLY A 42 6.13 -8.76 -3.98
CA GLY A 42 4.92 -7.94 -4.14
C GLY A 42 4.17 -7.63 -2.85
N ASN A 43 4.72 -7.96 -1.68
CA ASN A 43 4.13 -7.49 -0.42
C ASN A 43 4.28 -5.98 -0.31
N ILE A 44 3.24 -5.27 0.11
CA ILE A 44 3.33 -3.85 0.46
C ILE A 44 4.22 -3.72 1.70
N THR A 45 5.27 -2.93 1.64
CA THR A 45 6.15 -2.62 2.79
C THR A 45 5.80 -1.28 3.45
N HIS A 46 5.24 -0.35 2.66
CA HIS A 46 4.70 0.91 3.17
C HIS A 46 3.54 1.40 2.31
N LYS A 47 2.63 2.14 2.95
CA LYS A 47 1.56 2.89 2.31
C LYS A 47 1.30 4.15 3.12
N SER A 48 1.55 5.33 2.55
CA SER A 48 1.66 6.59 3.33
C SER A 48 0.42 6.97 4.14
N ASP A 49 -0.77 6.57 3.70
CA ASP A 49 -2.06 6.80 4.36
C ASP A 49 -2.53 5.62 5.23
N THR A 50 -1.71 4.58 5.39
CA THR A 50 -2.07 3.40 6.20
C THR A 50 -0.99 3.02 7.21
N GLY A 51 0.28 3.01 6.82
CA GLY A 51 1.37 2.69 7.72
C GLY A 51 2.71 2.41 7.05
N ASN A 52 3.75 2.41 7.88
CA ASN A 52 5.10 2.00 7.59
C ASN A 52 5.80 1.61 8.91
N PRO A 53 6.28 0.37 9.10
CA PRO A 53 6.26 -0.72 8.12
C PRO A 53 4.97 -1.56 8.15
N PHE A 54 4.81 -2.36 7.11
CA PHE A 54 3.99 -3.56 7.11
C PHE A 54 4.90 -4.77 7.31
N LEU A 55 4.61 -5.61 8.31
CA LEU A 55 5.33 -6.85 8.57
C LEU A 55 4.46 -8.06 8.22
N TYR A 56 5.12 -9.14 7.81
CA TYR A 56 4.47 -10.36 7.34
C TYR A 56 4.98 -11.57 8.09
N THR A 57 4.15 -12.61 8.21
CA THR A 57 4.61 -13.92 8.67
C THR A 57 5.33 -14.67 7.54
N THR A 58 6.27 -15.54 7.90
CA THR A 58 6.89 -16.49 6.97
C THR A 58 6.08 -17.77 6.79
N SER A 59 5.10 -18.03 7.67
CA SER A 59 4.28 -19.26 7.65
C SER A 59 3.12 -19.21 6.66
N ALA A 60 2.79 -18.04 6.13
CA ALA A 60 1.69 -17.84 5.20
C ALA A 60 2.01 -16.72 4.21
N VAL A 61 1.63 -16.92 2.95
CA VAL A 61 1.93 -16.00 1.86
C VAL A 61 1.05 -14.76 1.96
N HIS A 62 1.66 -13.57 1.82
CA HIS A 62 0.99 -12.26 1.85
C HIS A 62 0.18 -11.97 3.13
N ALA A 63 0.46 -12.66 4.23
CA ALA A 63 -0.25 -12.48 5.51
C ALA A 63 0.45 -11.44 6.39
N VAL A 64 -0.14 -10.24 6.47
CA VAL A 64 0.35 -9.11 7.29
C VAL A 64 0.12 -9.41 8.76
N THR A 65 1.16 -9.34 9.59
CA THR A 65 1.05 -9.53 11.05
C THR A 65 1.15 -8.23 11.84
N GLN A 66 1.65 -7.15 11.22
CA GLN A 66 1.75 -5.86 11.88
C GLN A 66 1.67 -4.71 10.89
N ILE A 67 0.99 -3.64 11.29
CA ILE A 67 0.94 -2.35 10.60
C ILE A 67 1.23 -1.25 11.62
N THR A 68 2.22 -0.40 11.34
CA THR A 68 2.54 0.77 12.19
C THR A 68 2.18 2.07 11.49
N ALA A 69 1.31 2.88 12.10
CA ALA A 69 0.89 4.20 11.62
C ALA A 69 1.26 5.27 12.66
N GLY A 70 2.41 5.92 12.47
CA GLY A 70 2.96 6.83 13.47
C GLY A 70 3.26 6.08 14.77
N GLN A 71 2.61 6.49 15.86
CA GLN A 71 2.79 5.85 17.19
C GLN A 71 1.83 4.67 17.42
N THR A 72 0.88 4.42 16.51
CA THR A 72 -0.11 3.36 16.64
C THR A 72 0.39 2.12 15.91
N THR A 73 0.37 0.98 16.58
CA THR A 73 0.68 -0.32 15.96
C THR A 73 -0.51 -1.25 16.11
N GLN A 74 -0.95 -1.81 15.00
CA GLN A 74 -1.96 -2.87 14.95
C GLN A 74 -1.25 -4.20 14.68
N ASN A 75 -1.52 -5.20 15.49
CA ASN A 75 -1.08 -6.56 15.26
C ASN A 75 -2.25 -7.38 14.72
N LEU A 76 -1.96 -8.26 13.78
CA LEU A 76 -2.91 -9.10 13.09
C LEU A 76 -2.48 -10.57 13.23
N SER A 77 -3.45 -11.44 13.37
CA SER A 77 -3.31 -12.88 13.53
C SER A 77 -4.34 -13.59 12.67
N TYR A 78 -3.99 -14.79 12.21
CA TYR A 78 -4.85 -15.57 11.33
C TYR A 78 -5.07 -16.95 11.89
N ASP A 79 -6.27 -17.50 11.67
CA ASP A 79 -6.54 -18.91 11.92
C ASP A 79 -5.85 -19.80 10.87
N ASN A 80 -5.92 -21.12 11.05
CA ASN A 80 -5.31 -22.08 10.12
C ASN A 80 -5.91 -22.05 8.71
N ASN A 81 -7.09 -21.45 8.53
CA ASN A 81 -7.73 -21.29 7.24
C ASN A 81 -7.36 -19.95 6.58
N GLY A 82 -6.55 -19.12 7.24
CA GLY A 82 -6.14 -17.80 6.76
C GLY A 82 -7.15 -16.68 7.03
N ASN A 83 -8.18 -16.92 7.85
CA ASN A 83 -9.11 -15.87 8.24
C ASN A 83 -8.47 -15.01 9.34
N LEU A 84 -8.70 -13.70 9.29
CA LEU A 84 -8.27 -12.79 10.34
C LEU A 84 -8.96 -13.16 11.67
N ALA A 85 -8.15 -13.47 12.67
CA ALA A 85 -8.58 -13.93 14.00
C ALA A 85 -8.49 -12.86 15.07
N ASN A 86 -7.65 -11.83 14.89
CA ASN A 86 -7.57 -10.54 15.61
C ASN A 86 -6.50 -9.66 14.97
#